data_AF-A0A914HHH0-F1
#
_entry.id   AF-A0A914HHH0-F1
#
_cell.length_a   1.000
_cell.length_b   1.000
_cell.length_c   1.000
_cell.angle_alpha   90.00
_cell.angle_beta   90.00
_cell.angle_gamma   90.00
#
_symmetry.space_group_name_H-M   'P 1'
#
loop_
_entity.id
_entity.type
_entity.pdbx_description
1 polymer ?
#
loop_
_entity_poly.entity_id
_entity_poly.type
_entity_poly.pdbx_seq_one_letter_code
_entity_poly.pdbx_strand_id
1 'polypeptide(L)'
;MLRRGPGAKFMPNSLVFPGGVLDESDLRFPREKTDFAEGEVCGERSPIRLGLDDDLALRVCAIRELFEEGGLLPVVEGDKPFLANAEGDVHLAEWRRKIMAEPESFVQLFHNRFRMNVSSLIPWSNWLTPLASRSVPRQET
;
A
#
# COMPACT_ATOMS: atom_id res chain seq x y z
N MET A 1 -3.34 12.46 6.11
CA MET A 1 -3.38 12.98 4.72
C MET A 1 -2.06 13.67 4.45
N LEU A 2 -1.56 13.57 3.22
CA LEU A 2 -0.29 14.12 2.77
C LEU A 2 -0.54 15.14 1.67
N ARG A 3 0.35 16.13 1.54
CA ARG A 3 0.31 17.11 0.46
C ARG A 3 1.36 16.76 -0.59
N ARG A 4 0.95 16.60 -1.84
CA ARG A 4 1.88 16.37 -2.94
C ARG A 4 2.76 17.61 -3.14
N GLY A 5 4.04 17.38 -3.40
CA GLY A 5 4.97 18.45 -3.71
C GLY A 5 4.55 19.26 -4.94
N PRO A 6 4.92 20.55 -5.03
CA PRO A 6 4.57 21.39 -6.17
C PRO A 6 5.17 20.91 -7.50
N GLY A 7 6.25 20.12 -7.47
CA GLY A 7 6.89 19.52 -8.65
C GLY A 7 6.35 18.14 -9.06
N ALA A 8 5.28 17.65 -8.44
CA ALA A 8 4.71 16.35 -8.80
C ALA A 8 4.17 16.36 -10.25
N LYS A 9 4.56 15.36 -11.06
CA LYS A 9 4.12 15.22 -12.47
C LYS A 9 2.60 15.08 -12.64
N PHE A 10 1.90 14.65 -11.58
CA PHE A 10 0.46 14.43 -11.55
C PHE A 10 -0.13 15.00 -10.27
N MET A 11 -1.17 15.82 -10.41
CA MET A 11 -1.92 16.51 -9.34
C MET A 11 -1.04 17.23 -8.28
N PRO A 12 -0.24 18.23 -8.68
CA PRO A 12 0.61 18.97 -7.74
C PRO A 12 -0.23 19.75 -6.71
N ASN A 13 0.28 19.89 -5.49
CA ASN A 13 -0.35 20.60 -4.36
C ASN A 13 -1.65 19.99 -3.80
N SER A 14 -2.14 18.87 -4.32
CA SER A 14 -3.33 18.19 -3.81
C SER A 14 -3.09 17.48 -2.47
N LEU A 15 -4.14 17.42 -1.65
CA LEU A 15 -4.19 16.56 -0.46
C LEU A 15 -4.62 15.15 -0.88
N VAL A 16 -3.82 14.16 -0.52
CA VAL A 16 -4.05 12.75 -0.85
C VAL A 16 -3.82 11.87 0.38
N PHE A 17 -4.32 10.65 0.32
CA PHE A 17 -3.87 9.59 1.22
C PHE A 17 -2.59 8.96 0.68
N PRO A 18 -1.77 8.33 1.54
CA PRO A 18 -0.68 7.47 1.08
C PRO A 18 -1.20 6.44 0.09
N GLY A 19 -0.47 6.25 -1.00
CA GLY A 19 -0.84 5.27 -2.02
C GLY A 19 -0.03 5.45 -3.30
N GLY A 20 0.07 4.36 -4.05
CA GLY A 20 0.88 4.29 -5.24
C GLY A 20 0.49 3.12 -6.12
N VAL A 21 1.47 2.65 -6.89
CA VAL A 21 1.28 1.57 -7.86
C VAL A 21 1.75 0.26 -7.24
N LEU A 22 1.07 -0.83 -7.55
CA LEU A 22 1.52 -2.17 -7.24
C LEU A 22 2.95 -2.39 -7.77
N ASP A 23 3.85 -2.83 -6.90
CA ASP A 23 5.16 -3.31 -7.30
C ASP A 23 5.12 -4.84 -7.50
N GLU A 24 6.02 -5.37 -8.31
CA GLU A 24 6.17 -6.82 -8.47
C GLU A 24 6.51 -7.52 -7.15
N SER A 25 7.23 -6.85 -6.23
CA SER A 25 7.50 -7.39 -4.89
C SER A 25 6.25 -7.56 -4.05
N ASP A 26 5.22 -6.74 -4.27
CA ASP A 26 3.94 -6.83 -3.55
C ASP A 26 3.17 -8.07 -3.99
N LEU A 27 3.22 -8.40 -5.29
CA LEU A 27 2.62 -9.60 -5.87
C LEU A 27 3.31 -10.89 -5.38
N ARG A 28 4.62 -10.82 -5.14
CA ARG A 28 5.43 -11.96 -4.67
C ARG A 28 5.62 -11.95 -3.14
N PHE A 29 4.91 -11.10 -2.41
CA PHE A 29 5.13 -10.97 -0.99
C PHE A 29 4.73 -12.27 -0.27
N PRO A 30 5.61 -12.86 0.56
CA PRO A 30 5.32 -14.16 1.17
C PRO A 30 4.19 -14.07 2.19
N ARG A 31 3.13 -14.86 1.99
CA ARG A 31 1.93 -14.85 2.84
C ARG A 31 2.25 -15.15 4.30
N GLU A 32 3.21 -16.02 4.58
CA GLU A 32 3.64 -16.40 5.93
C GLU A 32 4.25 -15.24 6.73
N LYS A 33 4.65 -14.15 6.05
CA LYS A 33 5.12 -12.90 6.67
C LYS A 33 3.98 -11.93 6.97
N THR A 34 2.74 -12.32 6.72
CA THR A 34 1.53 -11.56 7.00
C THR A 34 0.63 -12.31 7.98
N ASP A 35 -0.37 -11.64 8.51
CA ASP A 35 -1.44 -12.27 9.29
C ASP A 35 -2.60 -12.81 8.43
N PHE A 36 -2.46 -12.86 7.10
CA PHE A 36 -3.49 -13.28 6.16
C PHE A 36 -3.45 -14.79 5.90
N ALA A 37 -4.48 -15.50 6.34
CA ALA A 37 -4.66 -16.91 6.04
C ALA A 37 -5.19 -17.13 4.61
N GLU A 38 -5.03 -18.35 4.10
CA GLU A 38 -5.60 -18.74 2.82
C GLU A 38 -7.14 -18.74 2.89
N GLY A 39 -7.79 -18.08 1.93
CA GLY A 39 -9.24 -17.92 1.91
C GLY A 39 -9.81 -16.92 2.92
N GLU A 40 -8.96 -16.19 3.65
CA GLU A 40 -9.40 -15.19 4.61
C GLU A 40 -10.07 -13.99 3.91
N VAL A 41 -11.15 -13.50 4.52
CA VAL A 41 -11.79 -12.24 4.15
C VAL A 41 -11.65 -11.30 5.34
N CYS A 42 -10.90 -10.21 5.15
CA CYS A 42 -10.69 -9.25 6.22
C CYS A 42 -11.85 -8.24 6.28
N GLY A 43 -12.65 -8.37 7.33
CA GLY A 43 -13.83 -7.54 7.56
C GLY A 43 -15.09 -8.06 6.88
N GLU A 44 -16.16 -7.29 6.97
CA GLU A 44 -17.50 -7.68 6.46
C GLU A 44 -17.66 -7.45 4.95
N ARG A 45 -16.67 -6.84 4.30
CA ARG A 45 -16.74 -6.45 2.89
C ARG A 45 -15.99 -7.42 1.99
N SER A 46 -16.51 -7.60 0.77
CA SER A 46 -15.85 -8.44 -0.22
C SER A 46 -14.47 -7.88 -0.60
N PRO A 47 -13.48 -8.76 -0.82
CA PRO A 47 -12.13 -8.35 -1.23
C PRO A 47 -12.13 -7.68 -2.61
N ILE A 48 -11.23 -6.74 -2.83
CA ILE A 48 -11.04 -6.08 -4.13
C ILE A 48 -10.00 -6.88 -4.92
N ARG A 49 -10.43 -7.72 -5.87
CA ARG A 49 -9.52 -8.66 -6.54
C ARG A 49 -8.84 -8.12 -7.80
N LEU A 50 -9.46 -7.22 -8.57
CA LEU A 50 -8.90 -6.65 -9.82
C LEU A 50 -8.28 -7.67 -10.80
N GLY A 51 -8.78 -8.91 -10.83
CA GLY A 51 -8.25 -9.99 -11.68
C GLY A 51 -7.20 -10.88 -11.01
N LEU A 52 -6.91 -10.67 -9.73
CA LEU A 52 -6.09 -11.53 -8.87
C LEU A 52 -6.95 -12.56 -8.14
N ASP A 53 -6.31 -13.61 -7.60
CA ASP A 53 -6.99 -14.67 -6.83
C ASP A 53 -7.56 -14.13 -5.51
N ASP A 54 -6.82 -13.26 -4.84
CA ASP A 54 -7.22 -12.52 -3.64
C ASP A 54 -6.76 -11.05 -3.68
N ASP A 55 -6.92 -10.31 -2.59
CA ASP A 55 -6.53 -8.91 -2.49
C ASP A 55 -5.24 -8.69 -1.66
N LEU A 56 -4.46 -9.75 -1.39
CA LEU A 56 -3.25 -9.67 -0.55
C LEU A 56 -2.24 -8.68 -1.12
N ALA A 57 -1.94 -8.78 -2.41
CA ALA A 57 -0.97 -7.89 -3.05
C ALA A 57 -1.38 -6.41 -2.95
N LEU A 58 -2.69 -6.12 -3.07
CA LEU A 58 -3.20 -4.76 -2.91
C LEU A 58 -3.08 -4.26 -1.47
N ARG A 59 -3.29 -5.13 -0.49
CA ARG A 59 -3.09 -4.80 0.93
C ARG A 59 -1.62 -4.54 1.26
N VAL A 60 -0.73 -5.39 0.74
CA VAL A 60 0.73 -5.23 0.89
C VAL A 60 1.17 -3.91 0.27
N CYS A 61 0.75 -3.62 -0.97
CA CYS A 61 1.00 -2.34 -1.63
C CYS A 61 0.50 -1.16 -0.79
N ALA A 62 -0.73 -1.22 -0.27
CA ALA A 62 -1.28 -0.15 0.55
C ALA A 62 -0.46 0.10 1.82
N ILE A 63 0.02 -0.96 2.48
CA ILE A 63 0.86 -0.85 3.68
C ILE A 63 2.28 -0.37 3.33
N ARG A 64 2.88 -0.85 2.23
CA ARG A 64 4.19 -0.39 1.74
C ARG A 64 4.17 1.11 1.50
N GLU A 65 3.20 1.60 0.74
CA GLU A 65 3.01 3.02 0.42
C GLU A 65 2.69 3.86 1.67
N LEU A 66 1.90 3.33 2.60
CA LEU A 66 1.65 3.96 3.90
C LEU A 66 2.95 4.13 4.70
N PHE A 67 3.84 3.16 4.65
CA PHE A 67 5.12 3.24 5.33
C PHE A 67 6.09 4.21 4.62
N GLU A 68 6.20 4.11 3.29
CA GLU A 68 7.05 4.97 2.47
C GLU A 68 6.67 6.45 2.59
N GLU A 69 5.40 6.79 2.49
CA GLU A 69 4.96 8.19 2.49
C GLU A 69 4.59 8.70 3.90
N GLY A 70 3.99 7.84 4.72
CA GLY A 70 3.44 8.19 6.03
C GLY A 70 4.29 7.75 7.23
N GLY A 71 5.26 6.85 7.04
CA GLY A 71 6.10 6.33 8.13
C GLY A 71 5.36 5.41 9.12
N LEU A 72 4.15 4.97 8.80
CA LEU A 72 3.33 4.11 9.66
C LEU A 72 3.34 2.67 9.14
N LEU A 73 3.52 1.70 10.03
CA LEU A 73 3.60 0.28 9.67
C LEU A 73 2.70 -0.56 10.59
N PRO A 74 1.54 -1.04 10.09
CA PRO A 74 0.70 -2.00 10.81
C PRO A 74 1.40 -3.36 10.91
N VAL A 75 1.60 -3.84 12.13
CA VAL A 75 2.32 -5.08 12.42
C VAL A 75 1.62 -5.90 13.49
N VAL A 76 1.86 -7.20 13.49
CA VAL A 76 1.42 -8.13 14.53
C VAL A 76 2.64 -8.83 15.12
N GLU A 77 2.74 -8.83 16.45
CA GLU A 77 3.74 -9.60 17.19
C GLU A 77 3.05 -10.74 17.95
N GLY A 78 3.17 -11.98 17.45
CA GLY A 78 2.29 -13.07 17.88
C GLY A 78 0.84 -12.79 17.48
N ASP A 79 -0.02 -12.53 18.48
CA ASP A 79 -1.43 -12.15 18.32
C ASP A 79 -1.71 -10.70 18.75
N LYS A 80 -0.66 -9.89 18.94
CA LYS A 80 -0.78 -8.50 19.41
C LYS A 80 -0.58 -7.53 18.25
N PRO A 81 -1.65 -6.93 17.70
CA PRO A 81 -1.53 -5.92 16.66
C PRO A 81 -1.06 -4.59 17.26
N PHE A 82 -0.18 -3.88 16.55
CA PHE A 82 0.20 -2.50 16.86
C PHE A 82 0.60 -1.74 15.60
N LEU A 83 0.70 -0.42 15.73
CA LEU A 83 1.13 0.48 14.66
C LEU A 83 2.51 1.03 15.00
N ALA A 84 3.53 0.61 14.25
CA ALA A 84 4.87 1.17 14.37
C ALA A 84 4.97 2.51 13.64
N ASN A 85 5.78 3.43 14.17
CA ASN A 85 5.96 4.77 13.62
C ASN A 85 7.45 5.10 13.46
N ALA A 86 7.87 5.40 12.23
CA ALA A 86 9.25 5.75 11.88
C ALA A 86 9.70 7.13 12.37
N GLU A 87 8.79 8.04 12.72
CA GLU A 87 9.16 9.41 13.14
C GLU A 87 9.92 9.44 14.48
N GLY A 88 9.74 8.42 15.33
CA GLY A 88 10.42 8.28 16.62
C GLY A 88 11.47 7.17 16.67
N ASP A 89 11.73 6.49 15.55
CA ASP A 89 12.58 5.29 15.52
C ASP A 89 13.59 5.39 14.36
N VAL A 90 14.87 5.53 14.71
CA VAL A 90 15.97 5.70 13.75
C VAL A 90 16.10 4.50 12.82
N HIS A 91 15.89 3.29 13.33
CA HIS A 91 16.01 2.07 12.52
C HIS A 91 14.84 1.96 11.54
N LEU A 92 13.62 2.27 11.97
CA LEU A 92 12.48 2.33 11.05
C LEU A 92 12.62 3.46 10.03
N ALA A 93 13.19 4.61 10.41
CA ALA A 93 13.48 5.69 9.46
C ALA A 93 14.53 5.29 8.41
N GLU A 94 15.54 4.49 8.78
CA GLU A 94 16.50 3.90 7.85
C GLU A 94 15.83 2.91 6.90
N TRP A 95 15.03 1.99 7.43
CA TRP A 95 14.26 1.06 6.61
C TRP A 95 13.31 1.75 5.65
N ARG A 96 12.61 2.79 6.11
CA ARG A 96 11.74 3.60 5.26
C ARG A 96 12.49 4.16 4.06
N ARG A 97 13.67 4.76 4.28
CA ARG A 97 14.52 5.27 3.18
C ARG A 97 14.99 4.16 2.25
N LYS A 98 15.34 3.00 2.80
CA LYS A 98 15.76 1.83 2.01
C LYS A 98 14.62 1.35 1.10
N ILE A 99 13.42 1.18 1.66
CA ILE A 99 12.25 0.66 0.92
C ILE A 99 11.79 1.65 -0.15
N MET A 100 11.82 2.96 0.13
CA MET A 100 11.57 3.99 -0.89
C MET A 100 12.54 3.92 -2.09
N ALA A 101 13.75 3.38 -1.89
CA ALA A 101 14.73 3.20 -2.96
C ALA A 101 14.66 1.80 -3.60
N GLU A 102 14.26 0.79 -2.84
CA GLU A 102 14.28 -0.63 -3.19
C GLU A 102 13.04 -1.33 -2.56
N PRO A 103 11.87 -1.31 -3.23
CA PRO A 103 10.63 -1.90 -2.71
C PRO A 103 10.76 -3.38 -2.36
N GLU A 104 11.58 -4.15 -3.09
CA GLU A 104 11.80 -5.57 -2.83
C GLU A 104 12.45 -5.86 -1.47
N SER A 105 13.12 -4.87 -0.88
CA SER A 105 13.67 -4.98 0.47
C SER A 105 12.60 -4.98 1.56
N PHE A 106 11.34 -4.67 1.24
CA PHE A 106 10.26 -4.57 2.24
C PHE A 106 10.00 -5.88 2.98
N VAL A 107 10.12 -7.01 2.30
CA VAL A 107 9.96 -8.35 2.89
C VAL A 107 10.94 -8.62 4.04
N GLN A 108 12.10 -7.95 4.04
CA GLN A 108 13.17 -8.15 5.02
C GLN A 108 12.83 -7.54 6.39
N LEU A 109 11.91 -6.56 6.44
CA LEU A 109 11.41 -6.02 7.71
C LEU A 109 10.70 -7.10 8.56
N PHE A 110 10.07 -8.06 7.90
CA PHE A 110 9.25 -9.09 8.53
C PHE A 110 10.04 -10.38 8.74
N HIS A 111 11.13 -10.28 9.49
CA HIS A 111 11.89 -11.43 9.94
C HIS A 111 11.48 -11.80 11.38
N ASN A 112 11.46 -13.09 11.69
CA ASN A 112 11.19 -13.62 13.02
C ASN A 112 9.76 -13.35 13.55
N ARG A 113 9.65 -12.58 14.64
CA ARG A 113 8.47 -12.46 15.52
C ARG A 113 7.35 -11.56 14.97
N PHE A 114 7.66 -10.73 13.97
CA PHE A 114 6.76 -9.72 13.44
C PHE A 114 6.20 -10.12 12.08
N ARG A 115 4.88 -9.98 11.92
CA ARG A 115 4.15 -10.15 10.67
C ARG A 115 3.47 -8.85 10.28
N MET A 116 3.25 -8.65 8.98
CA MET A 116 2.47 -7.53 8.47
C MET A 116 0.99 -7.71 8.85
N ASN A 117 0.38 -6.67 9.41
CA ASN A 117 -1.03 -6.69 9.79
C ASN A 117 -1.92 -6.24 8.61
N VAL A 118 -2.08 -7.11 7.62
CA VAL A 118 -2.94 -6.83 6.47
C VAL A 118 -4.43 -7.06 6.78
N SER A 119 -4.73 -7.82 7.85
CA SER A 119 -6.10 -8.08 8.28
C SER A 119 -6.80 -6.86 8.85
N SER A 120 -6.03 -5.89 9.38
CA SER A 120 -6.55 -4.61 9.85
C SER A 120 -7.11 -3.70 8.73
N LEU A 121 -6.82 -4.00 7.46
CA LEU A 121 -7.32 -3.22 6.32
C LEU A 121 -8.72 -3.68 5.93
N ILE A 122 -9.63 -2.72 5.78
CA ILE A 122 -11.00 -3.00 5.30
C ILE A 122 -11.14 -2.43 3.88
N PRO A 123 -11.44 -3.26 2.87
CA PRO A 123 -11.70 -2.78 1.52
C PRO A 123 -12.92 -1.86 1.50
N TRP A 124 -12.72 -0.56 1.24
CA TRP A 124 -13.83 0.40 1.28
C TRP A 124 -14.51 0.58 -0.07
N SER A 125 -13.71 0.80 -1.13
CA SER A 125 -14.21 1.13 -2.47
C SER A 125 -13.13 0.94 -3.52
N ASN A 126 -13.53 0.61 -4.75
CA ASN A 126 -12.66 0.56 -5.92
C ASN A 126 -13.09 1.63 -6.93
N TRP A 127 -12.16 2.50 -7.34
CA TRP A 127 -12.42 3.62 -8.25
C TRP A 127 -11.57 3.47 -9.50
N LEU A 128 -12.21 3.35 -10.65
CA LEU A 128 -11.54 3.30 -11.94
C LEU A 128 -11.45 4.72 -12.51
N THR A 129 -10.23 5.16 -12.84
CA THR A 129 -10.03 6.47 -13.49
C THR A 129 -10.73 6.45 -14.85
N PRO A 130 -11.63 7.42 -15.15
CA PRO A 130 -12.28 7.47 -16.45
C PRO A 130 -11.27 7.54 -17.59
N LEU A 131 -11.53 6.80 -18.67
CA LEU A 131 -10.77 6.96 -19.91
C LEU A 131 -10.99 8.38 -20.43
N ALA A 132 -9.91 9.14 -20.62
CA ALA A 132 -10.01 10.41 -21.31
C ALA A 132 -10.46 10.16 -22.76
N SER A 133 -11.66 10.61 -23.12
CA SER A 133 -12.05 10.65 -24.52
C SER A 133 -11.11 11.62 -25.23
N ARG A 134 -10.43 11.16 -26.29
CA ARG A 134 -9.79 12.09 -27.22
C ARG A 134 -10.87 13.00 -27.77
N SER A 135 -10.78 14.29 -27.53
CA SER A 135 -11.64 15.28 -28.17
C SER A 135 -11.43 15.17 -29.68
N VAL A 136 -12.48 14.78 -30.40
CA VAL A 136 -12.55 14.92 -31.86
C VAL A 136 -12.47 16.42 -32.16
N PRO A 137 -11.61 16.89 -33.08
CA PRO A 137 -11.60 18.29 -33.46
C PRO A 137 -12.98 18.65 -34.00
N ARG A 138 -13.59 19.71 -33.46
CA ARG A 138 -14.84 20.26 -33.96
C ARG A 138 -14.61 20.70 -35.40
N GLN A 139 -15.18 19.98 -36.37
CA GLN A 139 -15.28 20.50 -37.74
C GLN A 139 -16.32 21.61 -37.70
N GLU A 140 -15.87 22.86 -37.88
CA GLU A 140 -16.74 23.98 -38.18
C GLU A 140 -17.20 23.81 -39.63
N THR A 141 -18.52 23.73 -39.82
CA THR A 141 -19.19 23.84 -41.13
C THR A 141 -19.69 25.26 -41.31
#